data_AF-A0A7S4H829-F1
#
_entry.id   AF-A0A7S4H829-F1
#
_cell.length_a   1.000
_cell.length_b   1.000
_cell.length_c   1.000
_cell.angle_alpha   90.00
_cell.angle_beta   90.00
_cell.angle_gamma   90.00
#
_symmetry.space_group_name_H-M   'P 1'
#
loop_
_entity.id
_entity.type
_entity.pdbx_description
1 polymer ?
#
loop_
_entity_poly.entity_id
_entity_poly.type
_entity_poly.pdbx_seq_one_letter_code
_entity_poly.pdbx_strand_id
1 'polypeptide(L)'
;MTDIDSEEWRLRERASLFDLCRQMLLFRLSLCLMMLATRATSHLLGDTCTIAGNGATGYADGAAGAASFSGPSGISTWANGNSILVVDTGNNVVRLLASAQVSTIAGNGRQGVADGQATSAEFNSPSDVATKTDFNTGMVTALVSDTNNKKIRFLYVGQEQVGSFVQTSMQQPSALALAPNQATLIVSDLELHQLLTFNMADGKTSKFVGNGQRGYQDGATASFNGPRGLTFSPDGTYVCSPALTPMTSTCCRFLWLTQATMS
;
A
#
# COMPACT_ATOMS: atom_id res chain seq x y z
N MET A 1 -33.27 -74.98 -11.13
CA MET A 1 -32.69 -74.09 -12.14
C MET A 1 -32.47 -72.75 -11.45
N THR A 2 -31.29 -72.58 -10.90
CA THR A 2 -30.96 -71.66 -9.79
C THR A 2 -30.48 -70.31 -10.30
N ASP A 3 -31.15 -69.24 -9.89
CA ASP A 3 -30.67 -67.94 -9.37
C ASP A 3 -29.25 -67.42 -9.68
N ILE A 4 -28.69 -67.72 -10.86
CA ILE A 4 -27.35 -67.27 -11.30
C ILE A 4 -27.44 -65.99 -12.15
N ASP A 5 -28.54 -65.81 -12.89
CA ASP A 5 -28.69 -64.68 -13.82
C ASP A 5 -29.01 -63.34 -13.12
N SER A 6 -29.55 -63.36 -11.89
CA SER A 6 -29.95 -62.17 -11.15
C SER A 6 -28.77 -61.43 -10.52
N GLU A 7 -27.76 -62.16 -10.02
CA GLU A 7 -26.56 -61.60 -9.41
C GLU A 7 -25.55 -61.13 -10.48
N GLU A 8 -25.38 -61.84 -11.60
CA GLU A 8 -24.52 -61.38 -12.70
C GLU A 8 -25.00 -60.07 -13.33
N TRP A 9 -26.32 -59.91 -13.52
CA TRP A 9 -26.90 -58.67 -14.02
C TRP A 9 -26.66 -57.49 -13.06
N ARG A 10 -26.85 -57.69 -11.75
CA ARG A 10 -26.56 -56.67 -10.72
C ARG A 10 -25.07 -56.28 -10.69
N LEU A 11 -24.16 -57.22 -10.93
CA LEU A 11 -22.72 -56.94 -10.96
C LEU A 11 -22.32 -56.14 -12.20
N ARG A 12 -22.91 -56.42 -13.37
CA ARG A 12 -22.65 -55.66 -14.61
C ARG A 12 -23.17 -54.23 -14.54
N GLU A 13 -24.32 -54.01 -13.94
CA GLU A 13 -24.91 -52.67 -13.79
C GLU A 13 -24.20 -51.84 -12.71
N ARG A 14 -23.72 -52.49 -11.64
CA ARG A 14 -22.81 -51.84 -10.69
C ARG A 14 -21.49 -51.46 -11.36
N ALA A 15 -20.92 -52.33 -12.19
CA ALA A 15 -19.68 -52.03 -12.91
C ALA A 15 -19.82 -50.83 -13.86
N SER A 16 -20.94 -50.70 -14.59
CA SER A 16 -21.17 -49.56 -15.49
C SER A 16 -21.38 -48.24 -14.75
N LEU A 17 -22.06 -48.27 -13.59
CA LEU A 17 -22.25 -47.10 -12.72
C LEU A 17 -20.93 -46.66 -12.07
N PHE A 18 -20.06 -47.60 -11.69
CA PHE A 18 -18.72 -47.28 -11.18
C PHE A 18 -17.83 -46.66 -12.27
N ASP A 19 -17.92 -47.15 -13.51
CA ASP A 19 -17.12 -46.63 -14.62
C ASP A 19 -17.60 -45.23 -15.06
N LEU A 20 -18.92 -44.99 -15.05
CA LEU A 20 -19.51 -43.67 -15.30
C LEU A 20 -19.10 -42.67 -14.22
N CYS A 21 -19.11 -43.07 -12.94
CA CYS A 21 -18.68 -42.23 -11.82
C CYS A 21 -17.17 -41.91 -11.90
N ARG A 22 -16.35 -42.88 -12.29
CA ARG A 22 -14.90 -42.70 -12.51
C ARG A 22 -14.62 -41.76 -13.68
N GLN A 23 -15.33 -41.89 -14.80
CA GLN A 23 -15.22 -41.00 -15.95
C GLN A 23 -15.66 -39.56 -15.59
N MET A 24 -16.73 -39.39 -14.81
CA MET A 24 -17.17 -38.08 -14.32
C MET A 24 -16.17 -37.44 -13.34
N LEU A 25 -15.54 -38.24 -12.47
CA LEU A 25 -14.51 -37.77 -11.55
C LEU A 25 -13.22 -37.36 -12.29
N LEU A 26 -12.80 -38.16 -13.27
CA LEU A 26 -11.65 -37.85 -14.13
C LEU A 26 -11.89 -36.61 -14.99
N PHE A 27 -13.11 -36.42 -15.51
CA PHE A 27 -13.49 -35.23 -16.26
C PHE A 27 -13.48 -33.97 -15.38
N ARG A 28 -13.99 -34.05 -14.14
CA ARG A 28 -13.94 -32.95 -13.17
C ARG A 28 -12.52 -32.63 -12.71
N LEU A 29 -11.67 -33.64 -12.50
CA LEU A 29 -10.26 -33.45 -12.17
C LEU A 29 -9.47 -32.83 -13.34
N SER A 30 -9.75 -33.24 -14.58
CA SER A 30 -9.13 -32.67 -15.78
C SER A 30 -9.56 -31.21 -16.02
N LEU A 31 -10.85 -30.90 -15.85
CA LEU A 31 -11.36 -29.53 -15.96
C LEU A 31 -10.78 -28.63 -14.85
N CYS A 32 -10.64 -29.15 -13.63
CA CYS A 32 -10.00 -28.44 -12.52
C CYS A 32 -8.50 -28.21 -12.77
N LEU A 33 -7.79 -29.20 -13.32
CA LEU A 33 -6.38 -29.09 -13.68
C LEU A 33 -6.15 -28.08 -14.82
N MET A 34 -7.06 -28.01 -15.81
CA MET A 34 -7.00 -26.96 -16.84
C MET A 34 -7.31 -25.55 -16.29
N MET A 35 -8.24 -25.42 -15.34
CA MET A 35 -8.52 -24.14 -14.67
C MET A 35 -7.36 -23.69 -13.76
N LEU A 36 -6.68 -24.64 -13.11
CA LEU A 36 -5.48 -24.37 -12.30
C LEU A 36 -4.28 -24.03 -13.19
N ALA A 37 -4.11 -24.71 -14.33
CA ALA A 37 -3.04 -24.45 -15.28
C ALA A 37 -3.19 -23.11 -16.00
N THR A 38 -4.42 -22.67 -16.32
CA THR A 38 -4.68 -21.35 -16.91
C THR A 38 -4.47 -20.20 -15.92
N ARG A 39 -4.70 -20.42 -14.62
CA ARG A 39 -4.34 -19.45 -13.56
C ARG A 39 -2.83 -19.36 -13.35
N ALA A 40 -2.11 -20.48 -13.44
CA ALA A 40 -0.68 -20.54 -13.14
C ALA A 40 0.23 -19.90 -14.20
N THR A 41 -0.21 -19.76 -15.45
CA THR A 41 0.61 -19.17 -16.53
C THR A 41 0.50 -17.65 -16.64
N SER A 42 -0.53 -17.02 -16.03
CA SER A 42 -0.74 -15.57 -16.04
C SER A 42 0.17 -14.76 -15.10
N HIS A 43 0.94 -15.44 -14.25
CA HIS A 43 1.78 -14.79 -13.23
C HIS A 43 3.23 -14.51 -13.66
N LEU A 44 3.66 -14.93 -14.85
CA LEU A 44 5.05 -14.82 -15.32
C LEU A 44 5.30 -13.73 -16.36
N LEU A 45 4.24 -13.10 -16.86
CA LEU A 45 4.29 -11.87 -17.64
C LEU A 45 3.70 -10.79 -16.74
N GLY A 46 4.36 -9.64 -16.60
CA GLY A 46 3.94 -8.55 -15.72
C GLY A 46 2.65 -7.88 -16.19
N ASP A 47 1.55 -8.62 -16.19
CA ASP A 47 0.23 -8.16 -16.57
C ASP A 47 -0.24 -7.14 -15.54
N THR A 48 -0.57 -5.95 -16.01
CA THR A 48 -1.13 -4.90 -15.17
C THR A 48 -2.64 -5.01 -15.20
N CYS A 49 -3.29 -4.89 -14.03
CA CYS A 49 -4.73 -4.81 -13.93
C CYS A 49 -5.13 -3.58 -13.10
N THR A 50 -6.21 -2.93 -13.50
CA THR A 50 -6.81 -1.84 -12.73
C THR A 50 -7.67 -2.44 -11.63
N ILE A 51 -7.28 -2.21 -10.37
CA ILE A 51 -8.03 -2.68 -9.20
C ILE A 51 -9.07 -1.66 -8.71
N ALA A 52 -8.88 -0.36 -9.01
CA ALA A 52 -9.83 0.71 -8.71
C ALA A 52 -9.58 1.93 -9.63
N GLY A 53 -10.62 2.75 -9.81
CA GLY A 53 -10.61 3.94 -10.64
C GLY A 53 -11.23 3.71 -12.01
N ASN A 54 -12.01 4.69 -12.47
CA ASN A 54 -12.63 4.70 -13.80
C ASN A 54 -11.81 5.45 -14.87
N GLY A 55 -10.65 6.00 -14.49
CA GLY A 55 -9.75 6.75 -15.37
C GLY A 55 -10.08 8.25 -15.50
N ALA A 56 -11.22 8.72 -15.03
CA ALA A 56 -11.57 10.14 -15.00
C ALA A 56 -11.08 10.80 -13.70
N THR A 57 -10.53 12.02 -13.82
CA THR A 57 -10.25 12.86 -12.67
C THR A 57 -11.56 13.25 -11.98
N GLY A 58 -11.68 12.99 -10.68
CA GLY A 58 -12.87 13.32 -9.93
C GLY A 58 -12.81 12.85 -8.48
N TYR A 59 -13.90 13.08 -7.76
CA TYR A 59 -14.08 12.65 -6.37
C TYR A 59 -15.40 11.89 -6.23
N ALA A 60 -15.35 10.56 -6.42
CA ALA A 60 -16.52 9.70 -6.24
C ALA A 60 -16.14 8.39 -5.56
N ASP A 61 -16.79 8.09 -4.44
CA ASP A 61 -16.81 6.76 -3.82
C ASP A 61 -17.74 5.81 -4.59
N GLY A 62 -17.64 4.50 -4.33
CA GLY A 62 -18.47 3.51 -5.02
C GLY A 62 -17.73 2.20 -5.29
N ALA A 63 -18.31 1.37 -6.16
CA ALA A 63 -17.65 0.17 -6.65
C ALA A 63 -16.28 0.54 -7.23
N ALA A 64 -15.26 -0.29 -7.01
CA ALA A 64 -13.87 0.07 -7.27
C ALA A 64 -13.64 0.53 -8.71
N GLY A 65 -14.23 -0.13 -9.71
CA GLY A 65 -14.12 0.27 -11.12
C GLY A 65 -14.95 1.51 -11.52
N ALA A 66 -15.87 1.98 -10.68
CA ALA A 66 -16.70 3.16 -10.92
C ALA A 66 -16.21 4.40 -10.16
N ALA A 67 -15.46 4.21 -9.06
CA ALA A 67 -14.87 5.27 -8.27
C ALA A 67 -13.97 6.17 -9.13
N SER A 68 -13.88 7.46 -8.77
CA SER A 68 -12.94 8.40 -9.38
C SER A 68 -12.01 8.99 -8.33
N PHE A 69 -10.80 9.28 -8.78
CA PHE A 69 -9.69 9.82 -7.99
C PHE A 69 -9.12 11.05 -8.69
N SER A 70 -8.41 11.89 -7.94
CA SER A 70 -7.70 13.06 -8.44
C SER A 70 -6.24 12.97 -8.00
N GLY A 71 -5.38 12.45 -8.87
CA GLY A 71 -3.94 12.32 -8.61
C GLY A 71 -3.59 11.51 -7.36
N PRO A 72 -4.05 10.25 -7.22
CA PRO A 72 -3.67 9.42 -6.08
C PRO A 72 -2.15 9.17 -6.10
N SER A 73 -1.46 9.40 -4.97
CA SER A 73 0.03 9.37 -4.95
C SER A 73 0.65 8.40 -3.95
N GLY A 74 -0.08 7.97 -2.92
CA GLY A 74 0.42 7.09 -1.87
C GLY A 74 -0.55 5.96 -1.57
N ILE A 75 -0.01 4.77 -1.29
CA ILE A 75 -0.80 3.60 -0.93
C ILE A 75 -0.13 2.81 0.20
N SER A 76 -0.95 2.20 1.07
CA SER A 76 -0.48 1.24 2.06
C SER A 76 -1.50 0.13 2.22
N THR A 77 -1.04 -1.09 2.50
CA THR A 77 -1.96 -2.12 2.97
C THR A 77 -2.56 -1.71 4.31
N TRP A 78 -3.78 -2.15 4.57
CA TRP A 78 -4.52 -1.89 5.79
C TRP A 78 -4.86 -3.21 6.50
N ALA A 79 -4.79 -3.21 7.83
CA ALA A 79 -5.09 -4.35 8.68
C ALA A 79 -4.30 -5.61 8.28
N ASN A 80 -4.99 -6.72 8.01
CA ASN A 80 -4.41 -8.01 7.62
C ASN A 80 -3.96 -8.08 6.14
N GLY A 81 -3.92 -6.95 5.44
CA GLY A 81 -3.53 -6.88 4.02
C GLY A 81 -4.69 -7.05 3.03
N ASN A 82 -5.92 -7.23 3.49
CA ASN A 82 -7.09 -7.38 2.62
C ASN A 82 -7.68 -6.06 2.12
N SER A 83 -7.11 -4.93 2.52
CA SER A 83 -7.59 -3.61 2.13
C SER A 83 -6.41 -2.68 1.86
N ILE A 84 -6.65 -1.66 1.06
CA ILE A 84 -5.62 -0.71 0.62
C ILE A 84 -6.08 0.70 0.98
N LEU A 85 -5.25 1.42 1.71
CA LEU A 85 -5.36 2.85 1.83
C LEU A 85 -4.81 3.52 0.59
N VAL A 86 -5.50 4.56 0.13
CA VAL A 86 -5.10 5.39 -0.99
C VAL A 86 -5.17 6.84 -0.57
N VAL A 87 -4.06 7.55 -0.67
CA VAL A 87 -4.03 9.00 -0.54
C VAL A 87 -4.43 9.61 -1.88
N ASP A 88 -5.58 10.27 -1.90
CA ASP A 88 -6.15 10.90 -3.08
C ASP A 88 -5.85 12.40 -3.05
N THR A 89 -4.61 12.71 -3.44
CA THR A 89 -3.91 13.97 -3.16
C THR A 89 -4.62 15.20 -3.70
N GLY A 90 -5.11 15.14 -4.93
CA GLY A 90 -5.85 16.22 -5.57
C GLY A 90 -7.23 16.43 -4.95
N ASN A 91 -7.76 15.43 -4.25
CA ASN A 91 -9.00 15.54 -3.50
C ASN A 91 -8.77 15.81 -2.01
N ASN A 92 -7.54 15.88 -1.51
CA ASN A 92 -7.22 16.11 -0.08
C ASN A 92 -7.89 15.12 0.88
N VAL A 93 -7.99 13.84 0.49
CA VAL A 93 -8.65 12.79 1.30
C VAL A 93 -7.84 11.50 1.33
N VAL A 94 -8.11 10.67 2.33
CA VAL A 94 -7.65 9.28 2.41
C VAL A 94 -8.83 8.37 2.15
N ARG A 95 -8.65 7.47 1.17
CA ARG A 95 -9.64 6.51 0.70
C ARG A 95 -9.24 5.10 1.14
N LEU A 96 -10.22 4.24 1.33
CA LEU A 96 -10.05 2.81 1.60
C LEU A 96 -10.66 2.01 0.45
N LEU A 97 -9.86 1.17 -0.18
CA LEU A 97 -10.30 0.11 -1.08
C LEU A 97 -10.41 -1.19 -0.28
N ALA A 98 -11.63 -1.67 -0.09
CA ALA A 98 -11.93 -2.91 0.61
C ALA A 98 -13.07 -3.64 -0.10
N SER A 99 -12.95 -4.95 -0.31
CA SER A 99 -14.02 -5.77 -0.91
C SER A 99 -14.56 -5.20 -2.23
N ALA A 100 -13.66 -4.73 -3.11
CA ALA A 100 -13.99 -4.07 -4.37
C ALA A 100 -14.87 -2.81 -4.25
N GLN A 101 -14.84 -2.14 -3.09
CA GLN A 101 -15.51 -0.88 -2.82
C GLN A 101 -14.49 0.17 -2.39
N VAL A 102 -14.62 1.40 -2.89
CA VAL A 102 -13.87 2.57 -2.45
C VAL A 102 -14.77 3.42 -1.55
N SER A 103 -14.22 3.82 -0.40
CA SER A 103 -14.86 4.71 0.56
C SER A 103 -13.88 5.77 1.05
N THR A 104 -14.35 6.98 1.33
CA THR A 104 -13.58 8.00 2.02
C THR A 104 -13.57 7.71 3.52
N ILE A 105 -12.37 7.61 4.11
CA ILE A 105 -12.23 7.32 5.55
C ILE A 105 -11.67 8.51 6.35
N ALA A 106 -11.04 9.47 5.67
CA ALA A 106 -10.60 10.70 6.29
C ALA A 106 -10.49 11.84 5.27
N GLY A 107 -10.71 13.06 5.72
CA GLY A 107 -10.71 14.26 4.88
C GLY A 107 -12.10 14.62 4.37
N ASN A 108 -12.36 15.91 4.20
CA ASN A 108 -13.64 16.44 3.73
C ASN A 108 -13.58 17.03 2.30
N GLY A 109 -12.46 16.86 1.60
CA GLY A 109 -12.24 17.43 0.26
C GLY A 109 -11.61 18.82 0.24
N ARG A 110 -11.63 19.56 1.36
CA ARG A 110 -11.12 20.93 1.44
C ARG A 110 -9.66 20.95 1.84
N GLN A 111 -8.96 21.92 1.27
CA GLN A 111 -7.62 22.29 1.72
C GLN A 111 -7.72 23.02 3.06
N GLY A 112 -7.04 22.50 4.07
CA GLY A 112 -7.03 23.08 5.41
C GLY A 112 -6.17 22.23 6.34
N VAL A 113 -6.21 22.54 7.64
CA VAL A 113 -5.35 21.91 8.67
C VAL A 113 -6.14 21.32 9.84
N ALA A 114 -7.48 21.33 9.75
CA ALA A 114 -8.35 20.89 10.82
C ALA A 114 -8.14 19.41 11.14
N ASP A 115 -7.87 19.12 12.42
CA ASP A 115 -7.94 17.79 13.04
C ASP A 115 -9.37 17.51 13.56
N GLY A 116 -9.60 16.34 14.18
CA GLY A 116 -10.86 15.98 14.80
C GLY A 116 -11.49 14.75 14.16
N GLN A 117 -12.82 14.73 14.03
CA GLN A 117 -13.51 13.61 13.37
C GLN A 117 -12.96 13.41 11.95
N ALA A 118 -12.65 12.17 11.60
CA ALA A 118 -11.90 11.85 10.39
C ALA A 118 -12.56 12.39 9.11
N THR A 119 -13.89 12.30 8.99
CA THR A 119 -14.67 12.82 7.86
C THR A 119 -14.79 14.35 7.83
N SER A 120 -14.45 15.04 8.92
CA SER A 120 -14.44 16.51 9.01
C SER A 120 -13.03 17.08 8.94
N ALA A 121 -11.98 16.24 9.06
CA ALA A 121 -10.61 16.67 8.98
C ALA A 121 -10.30 17.33 7.63
N GLU A 122 -9.36 18.27 7.63
CA GLU A 122 -8.88 18.94 6.43
C GLU A 122 -7.39 18.63 6.25
N PHE A 123 -7.03 18.22 5.04
CA PHE A 123 -5.66 17.99 4.61
C PHE A 123 -5.28 19.01 3.54
N ASN A 124 -4.00 19.19 3.26
CA ASN A 124 -3.52 20.05 2.20
C ASN A 124 -2.44 19.33 1.39
N SER A 125 -2.85 18.79 0.24
CA SER A 125 -2.01 17.96 -0.63
C SER A 125 -1.30 16.84 0.13
N PRO A 126 -2.03 15.95 0.82
CA PRO A 126 -1.41 14.80 1.46
C PRO A 126 -0.77 13.93 0.39
N SER A 127 0.42 13.36 0.61
CA SER A 127 1.16 12.68 -0.48
C SER A 127 1.44 11.20 -0.28
N ASP A 128 1.49 10.73 0.96
CA ASP A 128 1.76 9.33 1.27
C ASP A 128 1.09 8.85 2.55
N VAL A 129 0.96 7.52 2.68
CA VAL A 129 0.40 6.87 3.86
C VAL A 129 1.20 5.63 4.25
N ALA A 130 1.44 5.45 5.54
CA ALA A 130 2.04 4.25 6.12
C ALA A 130 1.18 3.73 7.28
N THR A 131 1.11 2.41 7.46
CA THR A 131 0.38 1.81 8.59
C THR A 131 1.31 1.28 9.66
N LYS A 132 1.01 1.63 10.91
CA LYS A 132 1.64 1.08 12.11
C LYS A 132 0.67 0.14 12.82
N THR A 133 1.15 -1.02 13.26
CA THR A 133 0.38 -1.93 14.09
C THR A 133 0.97 -1.97 15.49
N ASP A 134 0.16 -1.68 16.49
CA ASP A 134 0.50 -2.00 17.87
C ASP A 134 0.21 -3.48 18.13
N PHE A 135 1.26 -4.28 18.28
CA PHE A 135 1.13 -5.73 18.47
C PHE A 135 0.54 -6.12 19.83
N ASN A 136 0.53 -5.22 20.81
CA ASN A 136 -0.08 -5.50 22.12
C ASN A 136 -1.60 -5.34 22.08
N THR A 137 -2.09 -4.32 21.36
CA THR A 137 -3.52 -3.99 21.28
C THR A 137 -4.18 -4.48 19.99
N GLY A 138 -3.40 -4.84 18.98
CA GLY A 138 -3.86 -5.12 17.61
C GLY A 138 -4.31 -3.88 16.85
N MET A 139 -4.17 -2.67 17.42
CA MET A 139 -4.65 -1.44 16.81
C MET A 139 -3.75 -1.04 15.63
N VAL A 140 -4.38 -0.72 14.50
CA VAL A 140 -3.70 -0.18 13.32
C VAL A 140 -3.93 1.33 13.25
N THR A 141 -2.84 2.07 13.08
CA THR A 141 -2.84 3.53 12.89
C THR A 141 -2.30 3.84 11.50
N ALA A 142 -3.04 4.63 10.73
CA ALA A 142 -2.52 5.19 9.49
C ALA A 142 -1.77 6.50 9.79
N LEU A 143 -0.64 6.69 9.15
CA LEU A 143 0.22 7.85 9.22
C LEU A 143 0.25 8.49 7.85
N VAL A 144 -0.17 9.74 7.74
CA VAL A 144 -0.35 10.45 6.47
C VAL A 144 0.60 11.63 6.43
N SER A 145 1.37 11.77 5.36
CA SER A 145 2.15 12.97 5.13
C SER A 145 1.24 14.05 4.56
N ASP A 146 0.96 15.05 5.36
CA ASP A 146 0.16 16.21 4.99
C ASP A 146 1.11 17.33 4.53
N THR A 147 1.55 17.17 3.29
CA THR A 147 2.79 17.78 2.77
C THR A 147 2.81 19.29 2.87
N ASN A 148 1.75 19.98 2.42
CA ASN A 148 1.72 21.44 2.47
C ASN A 148 1.45 21.98 3.88
N ASN A 149 0.87 21.16 4.76
CA ASN A 149 0.71 21.51 6.17
C ASN A 149 1.95 21.18 7.00
N LYS A 150 2.99 20.60 6.41
CA LYS A 150 4.27 20.25 7.07
C LYS A 150 4.09 19.28 8.23
N LYS A 151 3.08 18.41 8.13
CA LYS A 151 2.64 17.54 9.22
C LYS A 151 2.69 16.07 8.84
N ILE A 152 2.94 15.21 9.82
CA ILE A 152 2.46 13.83 9.81
C ILE A 152 1.18 13.79 10.63
N ARG A 153 0.10 13.35 9.99
CA ARG A 153 -1.20 13.15 10.60
C ARG A 153 -1.35 11.68 10.96
N PHE A 154 -1.99 11.37 12.06
CA PHE A 154 -2.36 10.01 12.42
C PHE A 154 -3.88 9.85 12.35
N LEU A 155 -4.32 8.70 11.85
CA LEU A 155 -5.71 8.31 11.76
C LEU A 155 -5.93 7.02 12.55
N TYR A 156 -6.78 7.10 13.57
CA TYR A 156 -7.24 5.95 14.35
C TYR A 156 -8.56 5.45 13.76
N VAL A 157 -8.49 4.46 12.88
CA VAL A 157 -9.66 3.99 12.09
C VAL A 157 -10.69 3.20 12.93
N GLY A 158 -10.47 2.96 14.22
CA GLY A 158 -11.50 2.45 15.15
C GLY A 158 -12.18 3.54 16.00
N GLN A 159 -11.66 4.76 15.97
CA GLN A 159 -12.17 5.90 16.73
C GLN A 159 -12.64 7.04 15.83
N GLU A 160 -12.47 6.88 14.51
CA GLU A 160 -12.81 7.89 13.49
C GLU A 160 -12.21 9.26 13.81
N GLN A 161 -10.97 9.29 14.29
CA GLN A 161 -10.27 10.52 14.65
C GLN A 161 -8.98 10.70 13.85
N VAL A 162 -8.75 11.93 13.41
CA VAL A 162 -7.48 12.42 12.87
C VAL A 162 -6.87 13.37 13.90
N GLY A 163 -5.58 13.18 14.16
CA GLY A 163 -4.77 14.13 14.91
C GLY A 163 -3.43 14.38 14.25
N SER A 164 -2.72 15.40 14.75
CA SER A 164 -1.38 15.77 14.31
C SER A 164 -0.37 15.52 15.40
N PHE A 165 0.83 15.08 15.02
CA PHE A 165 1.98 15.22 15.92
C PHE A 165 2.40 16.70 15.99
N VAL A 166 2.87 17.14 17.16
CA VAL A 166 3.54 18.45 17.30
C VAL A 166 4.92 18.32 16.65
N GLN A 167 5.10 18.95 15.49
CA GLN A 167 6.31 18.83 14.68
C GLN A 167 6.89 20.20 14.39
N THR A 168 8.21 20.35 14.52
CA THR A 168 8.87 21.66 14.48
C THR A 168 9.92 21.82 13.37
N SER A 169 10.21 20.79 12.58
CA SER A 169 11.40 20.78 11.72
C SER A 169 11.21 20.27 10.30
N MET A 170 10.02 19.83 9.88
CA MET A 170 9.76 19.42 8.47
C MET A 170 9.30 20.61 7.62
N GLN A 171 9.65 20.59 6.34
CA GLN A 171 9.28 21.61 5.37
C GLN A 171 8.29 21.11 4.32
N GLN A 172 8.50 19.91 3.78
CA GLN A 172 7.58 19.24 2.86
C GLN A 172 7.70 17.72 3.00
N PRO A 173 7.09 17.11 4.03
CA PRO A 173 7.13 15.65 4.18
C PRO A 173 6.41 14.98 3.00
N SER A 174 7.06 14.01 2.37
CA SER A 174 6.53 13.26 1.22
C SER A 174 6.31 11.78 1.53
N ALA A 175 7.17 10.87 1.07
CA ALA A 175 7.04 9.45 1.40
C ALA A 175 7.42 9.12 2.83
N LEU A 176 6.75 8.08 3.31
CA LEU A 176 6.81 7.54 4.67
C LEU A 176 7.18 6.06 4.61
N ALA A 177 8.19 5.64 5.38
CA ALA A 177 8.51 4.23 5.55
C ALA A 177 8.65 3.90 7.04
N LEU A 178 7.81 3.01 7.53
CA LEU A 178 7.86 2.58 8.92
C LEU A 178 9.02 1.61 9.13
N ALA A 179 9.89 1.92 10.10
CA ALA A 179 10.97 1.02 10.47
C ALA A 179 10.41 -0.25 11.13
N PRO A 180 11.13 -1.40 11.04
CA PRO A 180 10.68 -2.66 11.65
C PRO A 180 10.37 -2.59 13.14
N ASN A 181 10.99 -1.66 13.85
CA ASN A 181 10.77 -1.44 15.27
C ASN A 181 9.38 -0.83 15.62
N GLN A 182 8.57 -0.45 14.62
CA GLN A 182 7.25 0.20 14.78
C GLN A 182 7.27 1.52 15.58
N ALA A 183 8.45 2.05 15.89
CA ALA A 183 8.66 3.23 16.73
C ALA A 183 9.26 4.40 15.95
N THR A 184 9.93 4.12 14.83
CA THR A 184 10.57 5.12 13.99
C THR A 184 9.94 5.11 12.61
N LEU A 185 9.55 6.29 12.13
CA LEU A 185 9.16 6.52 10.75
C LEU A 185 10.32 7.20 10.03
N ILE A 186 10.71 6.70 8.86
CA ILE A 186 11.59 7.44 7.97
C ILE A 186 10.71 8.29 7.06
N VAL A 187 11.02 9.58 7.01
CA VAL A 187 10.26 10.58 6.25
C VAL A 187 11.21 11.19 5.24
N SER A 188 10.81 11.16 3.97
CA SER A 188 11.46 11.98 2.96
C SER A 188 10.93 13.42 3.05
N ASP A 189 11.82 14.40 3.02
CA ASP A 189 11.44 15.81 2.99
C ASP A 189 11.93 16.46 1.69
N LEU A 190 10.98 16.95 0.90
CA LEU A 190 11.23 17.44 -0.45
C LEU A 190 12.09 18.70 -0.46
N GLU A 191 11.88 19.59 0.51
CA GLU A 191 12.52 20.91 0.54
C GLU A 191 13.81 20.88 1.37
N LEU A 192 13.89 20.02 2.38
CA LEU A 192 15.14 19.78 3.09
C LEU A 192 16.11 18.90 2.30
N HIS A 193 15.67 18.24 1.22
CA HIS A 193 16.50 17.35 0.42
C HIS A 193 17.18 16.26 1.27
N GLN A 194 16.41 15.75 2.23
CA GLN A 194 16.89 14.84 3.28
C GLN A 194 15.86 13.75 3.56
N LEU A 195 16.36 12.63 4.07
CA LEU A 195 15.58 11.68 4.83
C LEU A 195 15.73 12.03 6.31
N LEU A 196 14.64 11.98 7.04
CA LEU A 196 14.57 12.23 8.47
C LEU A 196 14.10 10.97 9.19
N THR A 197 14.62 10.71 10.38
CA THR A 197 13.95 9.85 11.35
C THR A 197 12.89 10.68 12.07
N PHE A 198 11.72 10.09 12.29
CA PHE A 198 10.62 10.64 13.06
C PHE A 198 10.28 9.67 14.18
N ASN A 199 10.40 10.12 15.43
CA ASN A 199 10.09 9.33 16.60
C ASN A 199 8.59 9.43 16.91
N MET A 200 7.93 8.28 16.85
CA MET A 200 6.48 8.16 17.02
C MET A 200 6.00 8.41 18.47
N ALA A 201 6.89 8.39 19.46
CA ALA A 201 6.54 8.60 20.87
C ALA A 201 6.52 10.08 21.24
N ASP A 202 7.44 10.89 20.72
CA ASP A 202 7.59 12.31 21.09
C ASP A 202 7.46 13.30 19.92
N GLY A 203 7.27 12.80 18.70
CA GLY A 203 7.06 13.62 17.51
C GLY A 203 8.33 14.32 17.00
N LYS A 204 9.51 14.03 17.55
CA LYS A 204 10.75 14.68 17.14
C LYS A 204 11.28 14.11 15.82
N THR A 205 11.90 14.98 15.04
CA THR A 205 12.68 14.56 13.86
C THR A 205 14.17 14.79 14.06
N SER A 206 14.96 13.90 13.47
CA SER A 206 16.41 14.04 13.33
C SER A 206 16.82 13.75 11.89
N LYS A 207 17.89 14.37 11.43
CA LYS A 207 18.48 14.04 10.13
C LYS A 207 18.86 12.55 10.11
N PHE A 208 18.46 11.85 9.05
CA PHE A 208 18.88 10.48 8.78
C PHE A 208 19.94 10.46 7.68
N VAL A 209 19.59 10.85 6.46
CA VAL A 209 20.50 10.85 5.28
C VAL A 209 20.25 12.10 4.44
N GLY A 210 21.27 12.55 3.71
CA GLY A 210 21.19 13.73 2.86
C GLY A 210 21.94 14.92 3.45
N ASN A 211 22.76 15.60 2.66
CA ASN A 211 23.54 16.75 3.09
C ASN A 211 22.71 18.06 3.16
N GLY A 212 21.43 18.03 2.76
CA GLY A 212 20.56 19.21 2.74
C GLY A 212 20.66 20.07 1.49
N GLN A 213 21.51 19.67 0.53
CA GLN A 213 21.69 20.35 -0.75
C GLN A 213 21.07 19.51 -1.85
N ARG A 214 20.56 20.19 -2.90
CA ARG A 214 20.12 19.49 -4.11
C ARG A 214 21.28 18.75 -4.74
N GLY A 215 21.08 17.47 -5.00
CA GLY A 215 22.06 16.69 -5.73
C GLY A 215 21.65 15.24 -5.90
N TYR A 216 22.59 14.46 -6.43
CA TYR A 216 22.44 13.05 -6.74
C TYR A 216 23.70 12.30 -6.31
N GLN A 217 24.36 12.75 -5.26
CA GLN A 217 25.58 12.12 -4.76
C GLN A 217 25.20 10.94 -3.87
N ASP A 218 25.91 9.82 -4.02
CA ASP A 218 25.77 8.65 -3.16
C ASP A 218 26.87 8.62 -2.08
N GLY A 219 26.73 7.74 -1.09
CA GLY A 219 27.72 7.50 -0.05
C GLY A 219 27.53 8.36 1.21
N ALA A 220 28.58 8.49 2.03
CA ALA A 220 28.49 9.15 3.34
C ALA A 220 28.10 10.64 3.28
N THR A 221 28.28 11.28 2.11
CA THR A 221 27.93 12.68 1.85
C THR A 221 26.74 12.80 0.89
N ALA A 222 25.86 11.79 0.87
CA ALA A 222 24.75 11.71 -0.07
C ALA A 222 23.96 13.02 -0.16
N SER A 223 23.55 13.38 -1.37
CA SER A 223 22.66 14.52 -1.64
C SER A 223 21.46 14.05 -2.43
N PHE A 224 20.30 14.60 -2.10
CA PHE A 224 19.05 14.30 -2.78
C PHE A 224 18.52 15.55 -3.47
N ASN A 225 17.68 15.37 -4.49
CA ASN A 225 16.91 16.46 -5.06
C ASN A 225 15.43 16.07 -4.91
N GLY A 226 14.78 16.53 -3.85
CA GLY A 226 13.38 16.20 -3.56
C GLY A 226 13.11 14.69 -3.49
N PRO A 227 13.61 13.97 -2.48
CA PRO A 227 13.35 12.53 -2.33
C PRO A 227 11.85 12.25 -2.20
N ARG A 228 11.27 11.39 -3.05
CA ARG A 228 9.81 11.21 -3.16
C ARG A 228 9.32 9.82 -2.81
N GLY A 229 9.95 8.77 -3.32
CA GLY A 229 9.59 7.40 -3.01
C GLY A 229 10.49 6.90 -1.88
N LEU A 230 9.91 6.14 -0.96
CA LEU A 230 10.65 5.54 0.13
C LEU A 230 10.03 4.18 0.45
N THR A 231 10.83 3.12 0.47
CA THR A 231 10.40 1.82 0.96
C THR A 231 11.50 1.18 1.78
N PHE A 232 11.10 0.26 2.66
CA PHE A 232 12.01 -0.53 3.46
C PHE A 232 11.99 -1.97 2.94
N SER A 233 13.15 -2.51 2.62
CA SER A 233 13.31 -3.91 2.24
C SER A 233 13.60 -4.78 3.47
N PRO A 234 13.17 -6.05 3.49
CA PRO A 234 13.35 -6.96 4.63
C PRO A 234 14.79 -7.17 5.09
N ASP A 235 15.78 -6.93 4.22
CA ASP A 235 17.22 -7.00 4.50
C ASP A 235 17.78 -5.74 5.18
N GLY A 236 16.93 -4.79 5.53
CA GLY A 236 17.35 -3.61 6.28
C GLY A 236 17.66 -2.38 5.44
N THR A 237 17.37 -2.39 4.13
CA THR A 237 17.68 -1.26 3.27
C THR A 237 16.51 -0.32 3.04
N TYR A 238 16.78 0.98 3.13
CA TYR A 238 15.84 1.99 2.65
C TYR A 238 16.16 2.28 1.20
N VAL A 239 15.15 2.23 0.36
CA VAL A 239 15.22 2.54 -1.05
C VAL A 239 14.51 3.86 -1.26
N CYS A 240 15.25 4.89 -1.66
CA CYS A 240 14.69 6.22 -1.93
C CYS A 240 14.82 6.59 -3.41
N SER A 241 13.77 7.16 -4.00
CA SER A 241 13.83 7.77 -5.33
C SER A 241 13.98 9.30 -5.24
N PRO A 242 15.06 9.88 -5.79
CA PRO A 242 15.16 11.33 -5.95
C PRO A 242 14.21 11.80 -7.07
N ALA A 243 13.79 13.06 -7.04
CA ALA A 243 13.00 13.64 -8.11
C ALA A 243 13.77 13.66 -9.44
N LEU A 244 13.04 13.44 -10.53
CA LEU A 244 13.57 13.41 -11.90
C LEU A 244 14.31 14.71 -12.24
N THR A 245 15.42 14.59 -12.97
CA THR A 245 16.06 15.72 -13.65
C THR A 245 15.20 16.16 -14.86
N PRO A 246 15.27 17.43 -15.29
CA PRO A 246 14.62 17.89 -16.53
C PRO A 246 15.23 17.32 -17.83
N MET A 247 16.25 16.45 -17.77
CA MET A 247 16.93 15.98 -18.98
C MET A 247 17.23 14.48 -18.93
N THR A 248 16.50 13.76 -19.80
CA THR A 248 16.93 12.54 -20.50
C THR A 248 17.63 11.46 -19.67
N SER A 249 16.89 10.78 -18.79
CA SER A 249 16.93 9.31 -18.63
C SER A 249 16.07 8.90 -17.44
N THR A 250 15.21 7.92 -17.68
CA THR A 250 14.20 7.35 -16.79
C THR A 250 14.82 6.46 -15.70
N CYS A 251 15.88 6.91 -15.03
CA CYS A 251 16.49 6.16 -13.94
C CYS A 251 16.06 6.73 -12.59
N CYS A 252 15.13 6.04 -11.92
CA CYS A 252 15.02 6.13 -10.47
C CYS A 252 16.38 5.70 -9.90
N ARG A 253 17.19 6.66 -9.42
CA ARG A 253 18.45 6.34 -8.75
C ARG A 253 18.11 5.89 -7.34
N PHE A 254 18.14 4.57 -7.12
CA PHE A 254 17.90 3.99 -5.80
C PHE A 254 19.18 4.08 -4.97
N LEU A 255 19.13 4.82 -3.85
CA LEU A 255 20.19 4.77 -2.86
C LEU A 255 19.87 3.64 -1.87
N TRP A 256 20.78 2.69 -1.73
CA TRP A 256 20.68 1.59 -0.78
C TRP A 256 21.37 2.00 0.53
N LEU A 257 20.63 2.04 1.62
CA LEU A 257 21.15 2.38 2.95
C LEU A 257 21.14 1.14 3.83
N THR A 258 22.30 0.50 4.05
CA THR A 258 22.40 -0.68 4.91
C THR A 258 22.47 -0.31 6.39
N GLN A 259 21.92 -1.16 7.27
CA GLN A 259 21.97 -1.02 8.73
C GLN A 259 23.36 -0.73 9.33
N ALA A 260 24.44 -1.14 8.64
CA ALA A 260 25.80 -0.89 9.10
C ALA A 260 26.21 0.61 9.09
N THR A 261 25.46 1.48 8.42
CA THR A 261 25.65 2.94 8.49
C THR A 261 24.83 3.61 9.59
N MET A 262 24.14 2.82 10.44
CA MET A 262 23.18 3.29 11.45
C MET A 262 23.73 3.26 12.89
N SER A 263 25.06 3.29 13.08
CA SER A 263 25.72 3.45 14.39
C SER A 263 26.19 4.87 14.63
#